data_AF-A0A7J8L8P8-F1
#
_entry.id   AF-A0A7J8L8P8-F1
#
_cell.length_a   1.000
_cell.length_b   1.000
_cell.length_c   1.000
_cell.angle_alpha   90.00
_cell.angle_beta   90.00
_cell.angle_gamma   90.00
#
_symmetry.space_group_name_H-M   'P 1'
#
loop_
_entity.id
_entity.type
_entity.pdbx_description
1 polymer ?
#
loop_
_entity_poly.entity_id
_entity_poly.type
_entity_poly.pdbx_seq_one_letter_code
_entity_poly.pdbx_strand_id
1 'polypeptide(L)'
;MSFGTICQYAVYGLTYTSYGLVSYQALISKVEFYLLKLDTVKEILLGCPIGAECWRPPEGCCLKTNFDTAYNALSQTSYTGLVIRDNQGL
;
A
#
# COMPACT_ATOMS: atom_id res chain seq x y z
N MET A 1 -20.73 14.06 -45.02
CA MET A 1 -20.84 13.84 -43.57
C MET A 1 -21.87 14.82 -43.04
N SER A 2 -22.97 14.37 -42.43
CA SER A 2 -24.06 15.29 -42.03
C SER A 2 -23.78 15.92 -40.68
N PHE A 3 -24.35 17.10 -40.43
CA PHE A 3 -24.24 17.82 -39.15
C PHE A 3 -24.69 16.95 -37.96
N GLY A 4 -25.71 16.12 -38.15
CA GLY A 4 -26.19 15.17 -37.14
C GLY A 4 -25.14 14.14 -36.71
N THR A 5 -24.29 13.68 -37.63
CA THR A 5 -23.22 12.73 -37.32
C THR A 5 -22.12 13.37 -36.46
N ILE A 6 -21.80 14.64 -36.70
CA ILE A 6 -20.77 15.39 -35.94
C ILE A 6 -21.23 15.63 -34.49
N CYS A 7 -22.49 16.04 -34.30
CA CYS A 7 -23.06 16.22 -32.96
C CYS A 7 -23.05 14.92 -32.15
N GLN A 8 -23.29 13.77 -32.78
CA GLN A 8 -23.33 12.48 -32.10
C GLN A 8 -21.94 12.07 -31.57
N TYR A 9 -20.87 12.23 -32.36
CA TYR A 9 -19.50 11.96 -31.91
C TYR A 9 -19.02 12.91 -30.81
N ALA A 10 -19.43 14.18 -30.84
CA ALA A 10 -19.10 15.14 -29.78
C ALA A 10 -19.75 14.75 -28.44
N VAL A 11 -21.02 14.31 -28.45
CA VAL A 11 -21.73 13.84 -27.25
C VAL A 11 -21.11 12.56 -26.70
N TYR A 12 -20.71 11.61 -27.56
CA TYR A 12 -19.98 10.42 -27.11
C TYR A 12 -18.60 10.79 -26.53
N GLY A 13 -17.84 11.67 -27.16
CA GLY A 13 -16.54 12.11 -26.64
C GLY A 13 -16.63 12.79 -25.27
N LEU A 14 -17.64 13.65 -25.07
CA LEU A 14 -17.90 14.35 -23.81
C LEU A 14 -18.37 13.42 -22.68
N THR A 15 -19.18 12.41 -23.01
CA THR A 15 -19.62 11.41 -22.03
C THR A 15 -18.47 10.49 -21.60
N TYR A 16 -17.64 10.00 -22.52
CA TYR A 16 -16.48 9.18 -22.16
C TYR A 16 -15.45 9.93 -21.28
N THR A 17 -15.20 11.19 -21.58
CA THR A 17 -14.31 12.03 -20.77
C THR A 17 -14.89 12.34 -19.39
N SER A 18 -16.20 12.56 -19.28
CA SER A 18 -16.85 12.78 -17.98
C SER A 18 -16.85 11.51 -17.11
N TYR A 19 -17.11 10.33 -17.68
CA TYR A 19 -16.98 9.04 -16.97
C TYR A 19 -15.54 8.80 -16.50
N GLY A 20 -14.56 9.10 -17.36
CA GLY A 20 -13.14 9.03 -17.00
C GLY A 20 -12.82 9.90 -15.78
N LEU A 21 -13.20 11.19 -15.82
CA LEU A 21 -12.98 12.13 -14.72
C LEU A 21 -13.62 11.68 -13.40
N VAL A 22 -14.87 11.23 -13.42
CA VAL A 22 -15.57 10.71 -12.24
C VAL A 22 -14.84 9.48 -11.66
N SER A 23 -14.33 8.60 -12.52
CA SER A 23 -13.59 7.40 -12.09
C SER A 23 -12.25 7.74 -11.43
N TYR A 24 -11.52 8.73 -11.96
CA TYR A 24 -10.27 9.23 -11.36
C TYR A 24 -10.54 9.91 -10.02
N GLN A 25 -11.58 10.73 -9.93
CA GLN A 25 -11.95 11.39 -8.68
C GLN A 25 -12.26 10.36 -7.57
N ALA A 26 -13.00 9.30 -7.92
CA ALA A 26 -13.28 8.21 -6.99
C ALA A 26 -12.01 7.46 -6.54
N LEU A 27 -11.05 7.25 -7.45
CA LEU A 27 -9.76 6.63 -7.12
C LEU A 27 -8.94 7.52 -6.17
N ILE A 28 -8.85 8.82 -6.46
CA ILE A 28 -8.12 9.80 -5.65
C ILE A 28 -8.69 9.82 -4.23
N SER A 29 -10.02 9.97 -4.09
CA SER A 29 -10.65 9.95 -2.76
C SER A 29 -10.41 8.65 -1.99
N LYS A 30 -10.34 7.51 -2.69
CA LYS A 30 -10.02 6.22 -2.06
C LYS A 30 -8.57 6.16 -1.58
N VAL A 31 -7.62 6.70 -2.34
CA VAL A 31 -6.21 6.80 -1.94
C VAL A 31 -6.05 7.73 -0.73
N GLU A 32 -6.67 8.91 -0.76
CA GLU A 32 -6.65 9.87 0.35
C GLU A 32 -7.20 9.24 1.65
N PHE A 33 -8.31 8.51 1.54
CA PHE A 33 -8.88 7.78 2.67
C PHE A 33 -7.91 6.75 3.27
N TYR A 34 -7.19 6.00 2.45
CA TYR A 34 -6.20 5.04 2.95
C TYR A 34 -4.98 5.71 3.57
N LEU A 35 -4.53 6.86 3.03
CA LEU A 35 -3.44 7.63 3.62
C LEU A 35 -3.80 8.14 5.01
N LEU A 36 -5.00 8.70 5.18
CA LEU A 36 -5.50 9.14 6.49
C LEU A 36 -5.54 7.99 7.51
N LYS A 37 -6.03 6.81 7.10
CA LYS A 37 -6.01 5.62 7.96
C LYS A 37 -4.59 5.20 8.35
N LEU A 38 -3.65 5.27 7.41
CA LEU A 38 -2.25 4.95 7.69
C LEU A 38 -1.65 5.91 8.70
N ASP A 39 -1.95 7.21 8.61
CA ASP A 39 -1.46 8.19 9.58
C ASP A 39 -2.04 7.95 10.98
N THR A 40 -3.33 7.61 11.09
CA THR A 40 -3.92 7.19 12.38
C THR A 40 -3.22 5.96 12.95
N VAL A 41 -2.95 4.94 12.13
CA VAL A 41 -2.23 3.73 12.57
C VAL A 41 -0.80 4.07 13.00
N LYS A 42 -0.10 4.96 12.28
CA LYS A 42 1.23 5.42 12.66
C LYS A 42 1.22 6.12 14.01
N GLU A 43 0.28 7.03 14.27
CA GLU A 43 0.17 7.71 15.56
C GLU A 43 -0.02 6.72 16.72
N ILE A 44 -0.84 5.68 16.52
CA ILE A 44 -1.03 4.60 17.51
C ILE A 44 0.26 3.81 17.73
N LEU A 45 0.98 3.45 16.65
CA LEU A 45 2.21 2.66 16.73
C LEU A 45 3.41 3.47 17.27
N LEU A 46 3.49 4.76 16.96
CA LEU A 46 4.53 5.68 17.45
C LEU A 46 4.41 5.96 18.96
N GLY A 47 3.25 5.71 19.56
CA GLY A 47 3.07 5.69 21.02
C GLY A 47 3.89 4.60 21.73
N CYS A 48 4.44 3.64 20.98
CA CYS A 48 5.40 2.65 21.47
C CYS A 48 6.77 2.91 20.83
N PRO A 49 7.52 3.94 21.27
CA PRO A 49 8.82 4.23 20.71
C PRO A 49 9.73 3.02 20.91
N ILE A 50 10.08 2.37 19.80
CA ILE A 50 11.23 1.47 19.70
C ILE A 50 12.45 2.37 19.93
N GLY A 51 12.80 2.59 21.20
CA GLY A 51 13.90 3.44 21.60
C GLY A 51 15.25 2.88 21.15
N ALA A 52 16.33 3.61 21.40
CA ALA A 52 17.71 3.14 21.20
C ALA A 52 17.99 1.79 21.93
N GLU A 53 17.13 1.42 22.89
CA GLU A 53 17.07 0.12 23.56
C GLU A 53 16.97 -1.09 22.62
N CYS A 54 16.31 -0.95 21.47
CA CYS A 54 15.94 -2.08 20.61
C CYS A 54 17.03 -2.47 19.60
N TRP A 55 18.07 -1.65 19.45
CA TRP A 55 19.22 -1.94 18.58
C TRP A 55 20.45 -2.38 19.38
N ARG A 56 20.25 -2.96 20.57
CA ARG A 56 21.37 -3.58 21.29
C ARG A 56 21.78 -4.86 20.56
N PRO A 57 23.08 -5.08 20.33
CA PRO A 57 23.54 -6.39 19.89
C PRO A 57 23.10 -7.44 20.93
N PRO A 58 22.67 -8.63 20.49
CA PRO A 58 22.24 -9.68 21.40
C PRO A 58 23.36 -9.99 22.43
N GLU A 59 23.03 -9.93 23.73
CA GLU A 59 23.93 -10.31 24.81
C GLU A 59 23.68 -11.80 25.20
N GLY A 60 24.68 -12.67 25.04
CA GLY A 60 24.58 -14.09 25.42
C GLY A 60 24.01 -15.01 24.33
N CYS A 61 23.40 -16.14 24.72
CA CYS A 61 22.70 -17.05 23.80
C CYS A 61 21.35 -16.44 23.41
N CYS A 62 21.31 -15.70 22.30
CA CYS A 62 20.07 -15.11 21.79
C CYS A 62 19.59 -15.84 20.54
N LEU A 63 18.27 -15.83 20.34
CA LEU A 63 17.65 -16.21 19.08
C LEU A 63 17.56 -14.98 18.19
N LYS A 64 18.13 -15.06 16.99
CA LYS A 64 18.00 -14.05 15.95
C LYS A 64 16.76 -14.35 15.11
N THR A 65 15.78 -13.46 15.18
CA THR A 65 14.56 -13.54 14.37
C THR A 65 14.65 -12.56 13.22
N ASN A 66 14.61 -13.05 11.98
CA ASN A 66 14.47 -12.24 10.78
C ASN A 66 13.07 -12.45 10.21
N PHE A 67 12.37 -11.36 9.92
CA PHE A 67 11.09 -11.42 9.22
C PHE A 67 11.20 -10.65 7.91
N ASP A 68 10.52 -11.14 6.88
CA ASP A 68 10.42 -10.47 5.59
C ASP A 68 9.01 -10.67 5.02
N THR A 69 8.58 -9.77 4.14
CA THR A 69 7.27 -9.85 3.50
C THR A 69 7.37 -9.47 2.03
N ALA A 70 6.77 -10.29 1.17
CA ALA A 70 6.67 -10.07 -0.27
C ALA A 70 5.20 -9.96 -0.69
N TYR A 71 4.89 -9.03 -1.58
CA TYR A 71 3.55 -8.84 -2.14
C TYR A 71 3.52 -9.18 -3.63
N ASN A 72 2.59 -10.04 -4.03
CA ASN A 72 2.32 -10.34 -5.43
C ASN A 72 1.09 -9.55 -5.89
N ALA A 73 1.31 -8.56 -6.77
CA ALA A 73 0.24 -7.71 -7.29
C ALA A 73 -0.74 -8.44 -8.22
N LEU A 74 -0.31 -9.49 -8.92
CA LEU A 74 -1.15 -10.23 -9.87
C LEU A 74 -2.18 -11.11 -9.13
N SER A 75 -1.73 -11.84 -8.10
CA SER A 75 -2.62 -12.66 -7.27
C SER A 75 -3.24 -11.89 -6.10
N GLN A 76 -2.80 -10.65 -5.85
CA GLN A 76 -3.17 -9.86 -4.67
C GLN A 76 -2.90 -10.59 -3.35
N THR A 77 -1.80 -11.35 -3.29
CA THR A 77 -1.42 -12.13 -2.11
C THR A 77 -0.15 -11.60 -1.49
N SER A 78 -0.12 -11.55 -0.16
CA SER A 78 1.08 -11.28 0.63
C SER A 78 1.63 -12.58 1.22
N TYR A 79 2.94 -12.74 1.17
CA TYR A 79 3.67 -13.83 1.81
C TYR A 79 4.59 -13.25 2.87
N THR A 80 4.50 -13.76 4.09
CA THR A 80 5.38 -13.36 5.20
C THR A 80 6.20 -14.55 5.64
N GLY A 81 7.52 -14.39 5.64
CA GLY A 81 8.48 -15.39 6.10
C GLY A 81 9.08 -14.98 7.44
N LEU A 82 9.28 -15.95 8.32
CA LEU A 82 9.97 -15.79 9.60
C LEU A 82 11.08 -16.84 9.69
N VAL A 83 12.31 -16.39 9.95
CA VAL A 83 13.46 -17.27 10.18
C VAL A 83 14.02 -16.98 11.56
N ILE A 84 14.00 -17.98 12.43
CA ILE A 84 14.60 -17.94 13.76
C ILE A 84 15.89 -18.75 13.68
N ARG A 85 17.01 -18.14 14.08
CA ARG A 85 18.34 -18.78 14.13
C ARG A 85 18.89 -18.66 15.53
N ASP A 86 19.66 -19.64 15.95
CA ASP A 86 20.52 -19.45 17.12
C ASP A 86 21.80 -18.67 16.74
N ASN A 87 22.59 -18.31 17.75
CA ASN A 87 23.88 -17.63 17.56
C ASN A 87 24.95 -18.53 16.91
N GLN A 88 24.67 -19.80 16.62
CA GLN A 88 25.57 -20.73 15.92
C GLN A 88 25.29 -20.80 14.41
N GLY A 89 24.23 -20.13 13.93
CA GLY A 89 23.95 -19.99 12.51
C GLY A 89 23.29 -21.22 11.86
N LEU A 90 22.88 -22.20 12.67
CA LEU A 90 22.09 -23.37 12.25
C LEU A 90 20.59 -23.07 12.25
#